data_AF-A0ABD3NAX8-F1
#
_entry.id   AF-A0ABD3NAX8-F1
#
_cell.length_a   1.000
_cell.length_b   1.000
_cell.length_c   1.000
_cell.angle_alpha   90.00
_cell.angle_beta   90.00
_cell.angle_gamma   90.00
#
_symmetry.space_group_name_H-M   'P 1'
#
loop_
_entity.id
_entity.type
_entity.pdbx_description
1 polymer ?
#
loop_
_entity_poly.entity_id
_entity_poly.type
_entity_poly.pdbx_seq_one_letter_code
_entity_poly.pdbx_strand_id
1 'polypeptide(L)'
;METAKASLSLGDIEKTKCTLQEVIEQCRSFKDKLPAYFLLALTELTRENSKESYSICHDVLTQFGENIPQAYYSKQIANMVEKTMAMVETIESDADLLDMKEMDEQNTLLMDFYGIMTTSAGFARPELRLFLICRKIQLTMNTCSLCIESIMSFIQFAATLCVGKKDIEGASRLGKVAISCFKKRYHMVMNARLICVYYSYVAFHTVPLQSCADMLRFGFDASMSAGENAVAFFNAVYHIKTALAGGVRLPTLLDKVDYYLGMAVTYQNKIANTYLSIFRDTISTLIGKAVSTSSIRNSIDAPIGGLNPTLTTIYMHSAIKAYWQGHCEMCQFQVEKLLKSQNEKLRKSDFNPWRWEDIDSMMIEFISGLNSFRLQRMRKGNSSRCKISLVPKNAIKMLMTATSHSSWNFRNKVHLLEAEQFSFQNNHEEAMTSYAAAIRNACSSKFIHEQGLACELAGYHCKKNGDLSGARSFFEQAKTCYTDWGSQLKVDRVTHELEAF
;
A
#
# COMPACT_ATOMS: atom_id res chain seq x y z
N MET A 1 32.93 -12.44 13.24
CA MET A 1 31.48 -12.12 13.20
C MET A 1 31.13 -10.81 13.89
N GLU A 2 31.52 -10.56 15.14
CA GLU A 2 31.21 -9.30 15.84
C GLU A 2 31.74 -8.06 15.11
N THR A 3 32.96 -8.12 14.59
CA THR A 3 33.55 -7.04 13.77
C THR A 3 32.71 -6.72 12.53
N ALA A 4 32.15 -7.73 11.87
CA ALA A 4 31.28 -7.54 10.70
C ALA A 4 29.94 -6.91 11.10
N LYS A 5 29.34 -7.35 12.21
CA LYS A 5 28.12 -6.73 12.75
C LYS A 5 28.34 -5.27 13.14
N ALA A 6 29.44 -4.97 13.83
CA ALA A 6 29.79 -3.60 14.21
C ALA A 6 30.06 -2.72 12.99
N SER A 7 30.78 -3.23 11.99
CA SER A 7 31.05 -2.50 10.74
C SER A 7 29.77 -2.23 9.96
N LEU A 8 28.83 -3.18 9.93
CA LEU A 8 27.52 -3.01 9.31
C LEU A 8 26.70 -1.93 10.03
N SER A 9 26.68 -1.94 11.37
CA SER A 9 26.01 -0.91 12.17
C SER A 9 26.62 0.49 11.97
N LEU A 10 27.92 0.56 11.66
CA LEU A 10 28.62 1.80 11.34
C LEU A 10 28.52 2.20 9.85
N GLY A 11 27.90 1.36 9.01
CA GLY A 11 27.78 1.60 7.57
C GLY A 11 29.06 1.36 6.76
N ASP A 12 30.09 0.75 7.35
CA ASP A 12 31.33 0.38 6.65
C ASP A 12 31.15 -0.95 5.91
N ILE A 13 30.60 -0.85 4.70
CA ILE A 13 30.17 -2.02 3.94
C ILE A 13 31.34 -2.81 3.36
N GLU A 14 32.38 -2.15 2.86
CA GLU A 14 33.51 -2.85 2.26
C GLU A 14 34.23 -3.69 3.32
N LYS A 15 34.44 -3.11 4.50
CA LYS A 15 34.96 -3.86 5.64
C LYS A 15 34.04 -4.99 6.06
N THR A 16 32.73 -4.75 6.10
CA THR A 16 31.74 -5.80 6.41
C THR A 16 31.86 -6.98 5.42
N LYS A 17 31.92 -6.70 4.11
CA LYS A 17 32.04 -7.73 3.07
C LYS A 17 33.36 -8.49 3.18
N CYS A 18 34.49 -7.81 3.28
CA CYS A 18 35.79 -8.44 3.43
C CYS A 18 35.82 -9.36 4.66
N THR A 19 35.39 -8.87 5.82
CA THR A 19 35.36 -9.68 7.04
C THR A 19 34.40 -10.87 6.93
N LEU A 20 33.25 -10.72 6.26
CA LEU A 20 32.32 -11.84 6.05
C LEU A 20 32.88 -12.89 5.09
N GLN A 21 33.57 -12.46 4.03
CA GLN A 21 34.19 -13.35 3.07
C GLN A 21 35.32 -14.17 3.71
N GLU A 22 36.17 -13.53 4.53
CA GLU A 22 37.18 -14.22 5.35
C GLU A 22 36.56 -15.30 6.25
N VAL A 23 35.44 -15.01 6.91
CA VAL A 23 34.73 -16.01 7.74
C VAL A 23 34.22 -17.18 6.88
N ILE A 24 33.66 -16.90 5.71
CA ILE A 24 33.17 -17.95 4.78
C ILE A 24 34.31 -18.84 4.28
N GLU A 25 35.49 -18.27 4.04
CA GLU A 25 36.68 -18.99 3.59
C GLU A 25 37.33 -19.83 4.71
N GLN A 26 37.37 -19.30 5.94
CA GLN A 26 38.05 -19.95 7.07
C GLN A 26 37.19 -21.02 7.77
N CYS A 27 35.87 -20.90 7.75
CA CYS A 27 34.97 -21.88 8.37
C CYS A 27 34.97 -23.21 7.58
N ARG A 28 35.01 -24.33 8.30
CA ARG A 28 35.04 -25.68 7.69
C ARG A 28 33.66 -26.26 7.46
N SER A 29 32.73 -26.01 8.37
CA SER A 29 31.35 -26.51 8.31
C SER A 29 30.44 -25.53 7.59
N PHE A 30 29.49 -26.03 6.82
CA PHE A 30 28.43 -25.21 6.23
C PHE A 30 27.61 -24.48 7.31
N LYS A 31 27.31 -25.15 8.44
CA LYS A 31 26.55 -24.56 9.55
C LYS A 31 27.24 -23.32 10.11
N ASP A 32 28.57 -23.35 10.22
CA ASP A 32 29.37 -22.23 10.77
C ASP A 32 29.40 -21.02 9.82
N LYS A 33 29.17 -21.24 8.51
CA LYS A 33 29.13 -20.18 7.49
C LYS A 33 27.77 -19.48 7.42
N LEU A 34 26.69 -20.12 7.90
CA LEU A 34 25.32 -19.58 7.78
C LEU A 34 25.16 -18.17 8.35
N PRO A 35 25.69 -17.83 9.54
CA PRO A 35 25.57 -16.47 10.07
C PRO A 35 26.27 -15.43 9.17
N ALA A 36 27.36 -15.82 8.51
CA ALA A 36 28.09 -14.93 7.61
C ALA A 36 27.33 -14.73 6.28
N TYR A 37 26.80 -15.81 5.69
CA TYR A 37 25.93 -15.73 4.51
C TYR A 37 24.67 -14.90 4.76
N PHE A 38 24.04 -15.07 5.93
CA PHE A 38 22.86 -14.32 6.31
C PHE A 38 23.16 -12.82 6.36
N LEU A 39 24.25 -12.42 7.03
CA LEU A 39 24.64 -11.02 7.13
C LEU A 39 25.02 -10.43 5.76
N LEU A 40 25.66 -11.23 4.90
CA LEU A 40 26.02 -10.83 3.54
C LEU A 40 24.76 -10.59 2.69
N ALA A 41 23.82 -11.54 2.68
CA ALA A 41 22.56 -11.43 1.96
C ALA A 41 21.72 -10.23 2.43
N LEU A 42 21.69 -9.98 3.75
CA LEU A 42 21.03 -8.81 4.33
C LEU A 42 21.71 -7.50 3.90
N THR A 43 23.04 -7.47 3.90
CA THR A 43 23.83 -6.30 3.47
C THR A 43 23.53 -5.97 2.00
N GLU A 44 23.53 -6.95 1.12
CA GLU A 44 23.18 -6.75 -0.29
C GLU A 44 21.75 -6.25 -0.48
N LEU A 45 20.79 -6.79 0.30
CA LEU A 45 19.41 -6.33 0.28
C LEU A 45 19.29 -4.85 0.68
N THR A 46 19.98 -4.45 1.75
CA THR A 46 19.97 -3.05 2.22
C THR A 46 20.63 -2.07 1.23
N ARG A 47 21.49 -2.56 0.34
CA ARG A 47 22.14 -1.77 -0.73
C ARG A 47 21.38 -1.79 -2.05
N GLU A 48 20.14 -2.27 -2.05
CA GLU A 48 19.31 -2.40 -3.26
C GLU A 48 19.86 -3.38 -4.31
N ASN A 49 20.90 -4.16 -3.97
CA ASN A 49 21.44 -5.25 -4.79
C ASN A 49 20.59 -6.52 -4.63
N SER A 50 19.29 -6.38 -4.88
CA SER A 50 18.30 -7.44 -4.63
C SER A 50 18.57 -8.72 -5.44
N LYS A 51 19.24 -8.61 -6.60
CA LYS A 51 19.66 -9.77 -7.41
C LYS A 51 20.74 -10.59 -6.71
N GLU A 52 21.73 -9.91 -6.15
CA GLU A 52 22.85 -10.56 -5.45
C GLU A 52 22.35 -11.20 -4.14
N SER A 53 21.57 -10.45 -3.36
CA SER A 53 20.92 -10.96 -2.16
C SER A 53 20.07 -12.21 -2.44
N TYR A 54 19.31 -12.20 -3.55
CA TYR A 54 18.54 -13.36 -4.00
C TYR A 54 19.44 -14.55 -4.35
N SER A 55 20.54 -14.33 -5.07
CA SER A 55 21.48 -15.38 -5.46
C SER A 55 22.12 -16.06 -4.24
N ILE A 56 22.60 -15.26 -3.29
CA ILE A 56 23.19 -15.79 -2.04
C ILE A 56 22.17 -16.67 -1.30
N CYS A 57 20.93 -16.19 -1.14
CA CYS A 57 19.89 -16.98 -0.48
C CYS A 57 19.53 -18.25 -1.26
N HIS A 58 19.45 -18.17 -2.59
CA HIS A 58 19.18 -19.32 -3.45
C HIS A 58 20.24 -20.41 -3.28
N ASP A 59 21.51 -20.03 -3.27
CA ASP A 59 22.63 -20.99 -3.15
C ASP A 59 22.68 -21.63 -1.77
N VAL A 60 22.38 -20.86 -0.72
CA VAL A 60 22.27 -21.39 0.65
C VAL A 60 21.09 -22.35 0.78
N LEU A 61 19.91 -21.98 0.28
CA LEU A 61 18.71 -22.83 0.33
C LEU A 61 18.90 -24.12 -0.50
N THR A 62 19.60 -24.05 -1.62
CA THR A 62 19.96 -25.23 -2.42
C THR A 62 20.87 -26.18 -1.64
N GLN A 63 21.82 -25.67 -0.86
CA GLN A 63 22.65 -26.49 0.04
C GLN A 63 21.87 -27.10 1.20
N PHE A 64 20.76 -26.48 1.63
CA PHE A 64 19.77 -27.10 2.52
C PHE A 64 18.89 -28.17 1.84
N GLY A 65 19.04 -28.39 0.53
CA GLY A 65 18.26 -29.35 -0.25
C GLY A 65 16.93 -28.81 -0.78
N GLU A 66 16.67 -27.51 -0.65
CA GLU A 66 15.48 -26.89 -1.21
C GLU A 66 15.59 -26.72 -2.73
N ASN A 67 14.52 -27.01 -3.44
CA ASN A 67 14.46 -26.87 -4.90
C ASN A 67 13.61 -25.65 -5.28
N ILE A 68 14.28 -24.56 -5.66
CA ILE A 68 13.64 -23.30 -6.03
C ILE A 68 13.58 -23.22 -7.56
N PRO A 69 12.39 -23.07 -8.16
CA PRO A 69 12.24 -23.01 -9.61
C PRO A 69 13.08 -21.88 -10.22
N GLN A 70 13.90 -22.20 -11.22
CA GLN A 70 14.65 -21.20 -11.97
C GLN A 70 13.77 -20.37 -12.90
N ALA A 71 12.62 -20.91 -13.33
CA ALA A 71 11.66 -20.25 -14.20
C ALA A 71 10.25 -20.29 -13.60
N TYR A 72 9.42 -19.31 -13.98
CA TYR A 72 8.04 -19.24 -13.57
C TYR A 72 7.17 -20.22 -14.37
N TYR A 73 6.52 -21.15 -13.67
CA TYR A 73 5.56 -22.09 -14.25
C TYR A 73 4.20 -21.93 -13.58
N SER A 74 3.27 -21.25 -14.27
CA SER A 74 1.96 -20.86 -13.72
C SER A 74 1.17 -22.03 -13.11
N LYS A 75 1.15 -23.19 -13.78
CA LYS A 75 0.43 -24.38 -13.31
C LYS A 75 1.02 -24.98 -12.02
N GLN A 76 2.35 -24.99 -11.88
CA GLN A 76 3.01 -25.53 -10.69
C GLN A 76 2.71 -24.65 -9.47
N ILE A 77 2.80 -23.33 -9.65
CA ILE A 77 2.53 -22.37 -8.58
C ILE A 77 1.04 -22.36 -8.21
N ALA A 78 0.13 -22.47 -9.18
CA ALA A 78 -1.31 -22.60 -8.89
C ALA A 78 -1.60 -23.81 -7.99
N ASN A 79 -1.08 -24.99 -8.33
CA ASN A 79 -1.23 -26.20 -7.50
C ASN A 79 -0.62 -26.01 -6.09
N MET A 80 0.53 -25.35 -6.00
CA MET A 80 1.15 -25.04 -4.72
C MET A 80 0.29 -24.11 -3.86
N VAL A 81 -0.33 -23.10 -4.48
CA VAL A 81 -1.26 -22.17 -3.82
C VAL A 81 -2.48 -22.92 -3.32
N GLU A 82 -3.12 -23.75 -4.15
CA GLU A 82 -4.29 -24.56 -3.75
C GLU A 82 -3.99 -25.46 -2.55
N LYS A 83 -2.84 -26.18 -2.57
CA LYS A 83 -2.41 -27.00 -1.43
C LYS A 83 -2.16 -26.16 -0.17
N THR A 84 -1.55 -24.99 -0.33
CA THR A 84 -1.27 -24.09 0.79
C THR A 84 -2.56 -23.50 1.36
N MET A 85 -3.53 -23.16 0.49
CA MET A 85 -4.86 -22.71 0.92
C MET A 85 -5.54 -23.78 1.77
N ALA A 86 -5.56 -25.04 1.31
CA ALA A 86 -6.15 -26.14 2.07
C ALA A 86 -5.49 -26.33 3.45
N MET A 87 -4.16 -26.16 3.56
CA MET A 87 -3.47 -26.19 4.85
C MET A 87 -3.84 -25.00 5.74
N VAL A 88 -3.96 -23.81 5.16
CA VAL A 88 -4.27 -22.59 5.91
C VAL A 88 -5.73 -22.57 6.37
N GLU A 89 -6.64 -23.19 5.62
CA GLU A 89 -8.05 -23.36 5.99
C GLU A 89 -8.23 -24.20 7.25
N THR A 90 -7.27 -25.06 7.61
CA THR A 90 -7.33 -25.81 8.88
C THR A 90 -6.98 -24.95 10.10
N ILE A 91 -6.52 -23.71 9.90
CA ILE A 91 -6.21 -22.77 10.99
C ILE A 91 -7.48 -21.94 11.25
N GLU A 92 -8.23 -22.30 12.28
CA GLU A 92 -9.49 -21.63 12.64
C GLU A 92 -9.26 -20.49 13.64
N SER A 93 -8.26 -20.64 14.50
CA SER A 93 -7.99 -19.76 15.64
C SER A 93 -6.50 -19.56 15.89
N ASP A 94 -6.16 -18.63 16.79
CA ASP A 94 -4.78 -18.48 17.24
C ASP A 94 -4.30 -19.60 18.16
N ALA A 95 -5.22 -20.37 18.78
CA ALA A 95 -4.87 -21.56 19.55
C ALA A 95 -4.18 -22.61 18.67
N ASP A 96 -4.66 -22.82 17.44
CA ASP A 96 -4.08 -23.79 16.50
C ASP A 96 -2.60 -23.48 16.17
N LEU A 97 -2.26 -22.20 16.11
CA LEU A 97 -0.87 -21.76 15.91
C LEU A 97 -0.05 -21.77 17.20
N LEU A 98 -0.68 -21.50 18.35
CA LEU A 98 -0.01 -21.52 19.66
C LEU A 98 0.38 -22.93 20.09
N ASP A 99 -0.41 -23.94 19.69
CA ASP A 99 -0.15 -25.36 19.96
C ASP A 99 1.05 -25.91 19.15
N MET A 100 1.51 -25.19 18.12
CA MET A 100 2.73 -25.55 17.38
C MET A 100 3.98 -25.39 18.26
N LYS A 101 4.93 -26.31 18.09
CA LYS A 101 6.20 -26.27 18.83
C LYS A 101 7.09 -25.13 18.33
N GLU A 102 8.04 -24.70 19.15
CA GLU A 102 9.07 -23.77 18.65
C GLU A 102 9.92 -24.50 17.62
N MET A 103 10.18 -23.82 16.51
CA MET A 103 11.02 -24.35 15.44
C MET A 103 12.47 -24.49 15.92
N ASP A 104 13.15 -25.58 15.55
CA ASP A 104 14.55 -25.77 15.90
C ASP A 104 15.47 -24.76 15.19
N GLU A 105 16.71 -24.65 15.66
CA GLU A 105 17.68 -23.69 15.16
C GLU A 105 17.94 -23.82 13.65
N GLN A 106 18.02 -25.05 13.12
CA GLN A 106 18.32 -25.28 11.72
C GLN A 106 17.15 -24.88 10.82
N ASN A 107 15.93 -25.26 11.18
CA ASN A 107 14.73 -24.87 10.44
C ASN A 107 14.43 -23.36 10.59
N THR A 108 14.77 -22.75 11.72
CA THR A 108 14.67 -21.29 11.90
C THR A 108 15.59 -20.56 10.94
N LEU A 109 16.86 -20.99 10.82
CA LEU A 109 17.80 -20.43 9.85
C LEU A 109 17.32 -20.61 8.41
N LEU A 110 16.76 -21.78 8.07
CA LEU A 110 16.15 -22.02 6.76
C LEU A 110 15.04 -21.00 6.47
N MET A 111 14.13 -20.77 7.44
CA MET A 111 13.04 -19.81 7.33
C MET A 111 13.53 -18.36 7.23
N ASP A 112 14.62 -18.01 7.90
CA ASP A 112 15.27 -16.71 7.84
C ASP A 112 15.85 -16.42 6.45
N PHE A 113 16.53 -17.39 5.82
CA PHE A 113 16.99 -17.26 4.43
C PHE A 113 15.82 -17.15 3.45
N TYR A 114 14.75 -17.92 3.65
CA TYR A 114 13.52 -17.72 2.89
C TYR A 114 12.93 -16.32 3.10
N GLY A 115 13.00 -15.76 4.30
CA GLY A 115 12.58 -14.40 4.63
C GLY A 115 13.30 -13.36 3.78
N ILE A 116 14.64 -13.35 3.83
CA ILE A 116 15.47 -12.44 3.01
C ILE A 116 15.18 -12.65 1.52
N MET A 117 15.16 -13.90 1.07
CA MET A 117 14.91 -14.22 -0.34
C MET A 117 13.54 -13.76 -0.82
N THR A 118 12.51 -13.86 0.01
CA THR A 118 11.15 -13.38 -0.32
C THR A 118 11.15 -11.87 -0.54
N THR A 119 11.84 -11.12 0.32
CA THR A 119 12.00 -9.66 0.17
C THR A 119 12.80 -9.31 -1.10
N SER A 120 13.94 -9.97 -1.32
CA SER A 120 14.80 -9.76 -2.49
C SER A 120 14.11 -10.13 -3.80
N ALA A 121 13.38 -11.26 -3.83
CA ALA A 121 12.55 -11.68 -4.95
C ALA A 121 11.51 -10.62 -5.27
N GLY A 122 10.99 -9.92 -4.26
CA GLY A 122 10.02 -8.86 -4.49
C GLY A 122 10.48 -7.75 -5.43
N PHE A 123 11.78 -7.47 -5.47
CA PHE A 123 12.39 -6.48 -6.36
C PHE A 123 13.04 -7.10 -7.61
N ALA A 124 13.72 -8.24 -7.44
CA ALA A 124 14.52 -8.85 -8.51
C ALA A 124 13.74 -9.85 -9.39
N ARG A 125 12.84 -10.62 -8.78
CA ARG A 125 12.11 -11.77 -9.38
C ARG A 125 10.69 -11.86 -8.81
N PRO A 126 9.84 -10.84 -9.02
CA PRO A 126 8.53 -10.78 -8.37
C PRO A 126 7.71 -12.03 -8.62
N GLU A 127 7.88 -12.68 -9.77
CA GLU A 127 7.23 -13.91 -10.20
C GLU A 127 7.51 -15.17 -9.36
N LEU A 128 8.44 -15.12 -8.39
CA LEU A 128 8.71 -16.24 -7.49
C LEU A 128 8.25 -15.97 -6.05
N ARG A 129 7.77 -14.76 -5.73
CA ARG A 129 7.45 -14.37 -4.36
C ARG A 129 6.42 -15.27 -3.68
N LEU A 130 5.28 -15.49 -4.33
CA LEU A 130 4.22 -16.39 -3.87
C LEU A 130 4.70 -17.84 -3.69
N PHE A 131 5.56 -18.35 -4.56
CA PHE A 131 6.17 -19.67 -4.38
C PHE A 131 6.92 -19.73 -3.04
N LEU A 132 7.77 -18.74 -2.77
CA LEU A 132 8.55 -18.67 -1.52
C LEU A 132 7.64 -18.55 -0.29
N ILE A 133 6.59 -17.72 -0.35
CA ILE A 133 5.59 -17.59 0.73
C ILE A 133 4.90 -18.93 1.00
N CYS A 134 4.39 -19.59 -0.04
CA CYS A 134 3.75 -20.90 0.08
C CYS A 134 4.71 -21.94 0.65
N ARG A 135 5.99 -21.92 0.24
CA ARG A 135 6.99 -22.88 0.73
C ARG A 135 7.20 -22.74 2.23
N LYS A 136 7.37 -21.51 2.73
CA LYS A 136 7.48 -21.21 4.17
C LYS A 136 6.29 -21.73 4.97
N ILE A 137 5.07 -21.53 4.46
CA ILE A 137 3.85 -22.04 5.10
C ILE A 137 3.86 -23.56 5.12
N GLN A 138 4.12 -24.22 3.99
CA GLN A 138 4.18 -25.68 3.93
C GLN A 138 5.23 -26.25 4.88
N LEU A 139 6.41 -25.64 5.01
CA LEU A 139 7.44 -26.05 5.98
C LEU A 139 6.92 -25.94 7.43
N THR A 140 6.27 -24.84 7.77
CA THR A 140 5.66 -24.62 9.09
C THR A 140 4.59 -25.69 9.38
N MET A 141 3.67 -25.89 8.45
CA MET A 141 2.54 -26.81 8.61
C MET A 141 2.99 -28.27 8.65
N ASN A 142 3.97 -28.67 7.83
CA ASN A 142 4.46 -30.06 7.78
C ASN A 142 5.30 -30.44 9.01
N THR A 143 6.03 -29.49 9.58
CA THR A 143 6.83 -29.73 10.79
C THR A 143 6.04 -29.52 12.08
N CYS A 144 4.82 -28.96 12.00
CA CYS A 144 4.03 -28.49 13.14
C CYS A 144 4.86 -27.63 14.10
N SER A 145 5.73 -26.79 13.54
CA SER A 145 6.65 -25.93 14.29
C SER A 145 6.66 -24.52 13.71
N LEU A 146 6.83 -23.52 14.58
CA LEU A 146 6.59 -22.12 14.27
C LEU A 146 7.76 -21.25 14.72
N CYS A 147 8.09 -20.25 13.89
CA CYS A 147 9.00 -19.14 14.20
C CYS A 147 8.39 -17.81 13.73
N ILE A 148 9.09 -16.69 13.96
CA ILE A 148 8.62 -15.36 13.53
C ILE A 148 8.40 -15.30 12.00
N GLU A 149 9.26 -15.94 11.20
CA GLU A 149 9.14 -15.96 9.75
C GLU A 149 7.96 -16.83 9.26
N SER A 150 7.49 -17.79 10.05
CA SER A 150 6.21 -18.49 9.81
C SER A 150 5.02 -17.55 9.97
N ILE A 151 5.01 -16.72 11.02
CA ILE A 151 3.95 -15.73 11.22
C ILE A 151 3.95 -14.71 10.08
N MET A 152 5.13 -14.24 9.69
CA MET A 152 5.28 -13.34 8.56
C MET A 152 4.72 -13.97 7.27
N SER A 153 4.99 -15.25 7.00
CA SER A 153 4.49 -15.90 5.77
C SER A 153 2.96 -16.00 5.75
N PHE A 154 2.29 -16.27 6.88
CA PHE A 154 0.83 -16.24 6.96
C PHE A 154 0.26 -14.84 6.63
N ILE A 155 0.86 -13.77 7.14
CA ILE A 155 0.43 -12.39 6.85
C ILE A 155 0.69 -12.04 5.37
N GLN A 156 1.84 -12.43 4.82
CA GLN A 156 2.18 -12.22 3.40
C GLN A 156 1.25 -13.02 2.46
N PHE A 157 0.82 -14.21 2.89
CA PHE A 157 -0.15 -15.01 2.16
C PHE A 157 -1.53 -14.38 2.21
N ALA A 158 -1.98 -13.90 3.38
CA ALA A 158 -3.19 -13.10 3.50
C ALA A 158 -3.18 -11.88 2.56
N ALA A 159 -2.08 -11.13 2.50
CA ALA A 159 -1.93 -10.01 1.57
C ALA A 159 -2.04 -10.44 0.09
N THR A 160 -1.62 -11.66 -0.24
CA THR A 160 -1.80 -12.24 -1.58
C THR A 160 -3.25 -12.61 -1.84
N LEU A 161 -3.96 -13.17 -0.87
CA LEU A 161 -5.38 -13.52 -0.97
C LEU A 161 -6.28 -12.27 -1.17
N CYS A 162 -5.84 -11.10 -0.69
CA CYS A 162 -6.50 -9.84 -0.96
C CYS A 162 -6.47 -9.45 -2.46
N VAL A 163 -5.49 -9.92 -3.23
CA VAL A 163 -5.32 -9.57 -4.64
C VAL A 163 -6.46 -10.10 -5.50
N GLY A 164 -7.07 -9.23 -6.30
CA GLY A 164 -8.22 -9.58 -7.13
C GLY A 164 -9.49 -9.82 -6.33
N LYS A 165 -9.49 -9.49 -5.03
CA LYS A 165 -10.66 -9.52 -4.13
C LYS A 165 -11.37 -10.88 -4.08
N LYS A 166 -10.59 -11.96 -4.11
CA LYS A 166 -11.12 -13.33 -4.15
C LYS A 166 -11.60 -13.82 -2.79
N ASP A 167 -10.83 -13.57 -1.73
CA ASP A 167 -11.17 -13.99 -0.36
C ASP A 167 -10.64 -13.01 0.70
N ILE A 168 -11.30 -11.86 0.82
CA ILE A 168 -10.93 -10.84 1.82
C ILE A 168 -11.21 -11.32 3.26
N GLU A 169 -12.24 -12.13 3.46
CA GLU A 169 -12.63 -12.60 4.79
C GLU A 169 -11.62 -13.63 5.33
N GLY A 170 -11.25 -14.62 4.51
CA GLY A 170 -10.19 -15.57 4.85
C GLY A 170 -8.84 -14.88 5.04
N ALA A 171 -8.49 -13.93 4.17
CA ALA A 171 -7.28 -13.11 4.34
C ALA A 171 -7.27 -12.34 5.67
N SER A 172 -8.37 -11.67 5.99
CA SER A 172 -8.52 -10.92 7.24
C SER A 172 -8.47 -11.83 8.46
N ARG A 173 -9.13 -13.01 8.41
CA ARG A 173 -9.09 -14.01 9.49
C ARG A 173 -7.65 -14.48 9.72
N LEU A 174 -6.97 -14.95 8.68
CA LEU A 174 -5.60 -15.45 8.75
C LEU A 174 -4.63 -14.38 9.30
N GLY A 175 -4.72 -13.16 8.80
CA GLY A 175 -3.87 -12.06 9.27
C GLY A 175 -4.10 -11.73 10.76
N LYS A 176 -5.36 -11.72 11.22
CA LYS A 176 -5.69 -11.50 12.64
C LYS A 176 -5.18 -12.63 13.53
N VAL A 177 -5.37 -13.88 13.12
CA VAL A 177 -4.90 -15.07 13.82
C VAL A 177 -3.38 -15.05 13.96
N ALA A 178 -2.65 -14.79 12.87
CA ALA A 178 -1.19 -14.69 12.87
C ALA A 178 -0.69 -13.57 13.82
N ILE A 179 -1.29 -12.38 13.77
CA ILE A 179 -0.97 -11.26 14.66
C ILE A 179 -1.26 -11.59 16.13
N SER A 180 -2.39 -12.26 16.41
CA SER A 180 -2.75 -12.65 17.77
C SER A 180 -1.79 -13.70 18.34
N CYS A 181 -1.44 -14.71 17.53
CA CYS A 181 -0.43 -15.71 17.87
C CYS A 181 0.91 -15.04 18.20
N PHE A 182 1.37 -14.08 17.39
CA PHE A 182 2.63 -13.37 17.65
C PHE A 182 2.64 -12.71 19.03
N LYS A 183 1.59 -11.94 19.35
CA LYS A 183 1.49 -11.21 20.63
C LYS A 183 1.49 -12.15 21.82
N LYS A 184 0.72 -13.24 21.73
CA LYS A 184 0.58 -14.22 22.82
C LYS A 184 1.85 -15.05 23.02
N ARG A 185 2.51 -15.49 21.94
CA ARG A 185 3.69 -16.36 21.99
C ARG A 185 4.95 -15.63 22.42
N TYR A 186 5.20 -14.44 21.87
CA TYR A 186 6.44 -13.71 22.11
C TYR A 186 6.34 -12.66 23.21
N HIS A 187 5.14 -12.43 23.77
CA HIS A 187 4.86 -11.40 24.78
C HIS A 187 5.34 -9.99 24.37
N MET A 188 5.43 -9.74 23.06
CA MET A 188 5.82 -8.47 22.48
C MET A 188 4.58 -7.69 22.03
N VAL A 189 4.61 -6.37 22.19
CA VAL A 189 3.51 -5.48 21.76
C VAL A 189 3.22 -5.68 20.27
N MET A 190 4.26 -5.68 19.43
CA MET A 190 4.22 -6.11 18.03
C MET A 190 5.63 -6.09 17.41
N ASN A 191 5.88 -6.89 16.36
CA ASN A 191 7.04 -6.73 15.48
C ASN A 191 6.72 -5.72 14.35
N ALA A 192 7.64 -4.78 14.11
CA ALA A 192 7.39 -3.68 13.17
C ALA A 192 7.32 -4.09 11.69
N ARG A 193 7.93 -5.23 11.31
CA ARG A 193 7.77 -5.79 9.96
C ARG A 193 6.36 -6.36 9.79
N LEU A 194 5.85 -7.06 10.81
CA LEU A 194 4.47 -7.58 10.80
C LEU A 194 3.46 -6.43 10.72
N ILE A 195 3.69 -5.34 11.48
CA ILE A 195 2.89 -4.11 11.38
C ILE A 195 2.85 -3.61 9.95
N CYS A 196 4.04 -3.42 9.36
CA CYS A 196 4.16 -2.83 8.03
C CYS A 196 3.35 -3.62 7.01
N VAL A 197 3.50 -4.95 6.96
CA VAL A 197 2.81 -5.78 5.95
C VAL A 197 1.31 -5.86 6.25
N TYR A 198 0.93 -6.17 7.50
CA TYR A 198 -0.48 -6.37 7.85
C TYR A 198 -1.31 -5.10 7.65
N TYR A 199 -0.87 -3.96 8.18
CA TYR A 199 -1.65 -2.72 8.12
C TYR A 199 -1.60 -2.03 6.76
N SER A 200 -0.62 -2.33 5.91
CA SER A 200 -0.54 -1.77 4.55
C SER A 200 -1.36 -2.53 3.53
N TYR A 201 -1.52 -3.86 3.69
CA TYR A 201 -2.07 -4.72 2.62
C TYR A 201 -3.28 -5.57 3.03
N VAL A 202 -3.50 -5.79 4.33
CA VAL A 202 -4.58 -6.69 4.81
C VAL A 202 -5.60 -5.90 5.60
N ALA A 203 -5.17 -5.21 6.66
CA ALA A 203 -6.05 -4.62 7.64
C ALA A 203 -6.99 -3.57 7.05
N PHE A 204 -6.54 -2.77 6.08
CA PHE A 204 -7.35 -1.67 5.53
C PHE A 204 -8.65 -2.12 4.85
N HIS A 205 -8.76 -3.42 4.49
CA HIS A 205 -10.00 -3.97 3.96
C HIS A 205 -11.10 -4.12 5.02
N THR A 206 -10.75 -4.26 6.31
CA THR A 206 -11.70 -4.55 7.40
C THR A 206 -11.53 -3.66 8.65
N VAL A 207 -10.46 -2.86 8.72
CA VAL A 207 -10.09 -2.00 9.85
C VAL A 207 -10.09 -0.53 9.38
N PRO A 208 -10.58 0.42 10.20
CA PRO A 208 -10.54 1.85 9.86
C PRO A 208 -9.16 2.32 9.39
N LEU A 209 -9.12 3.08 8.28
CA LEU A 209 -7.87 3.60 7.71
C LEU A 209 -7.07 4.44 8.72
N GLN A 210 -7.76 5.20 9.57
CA GLN A 210 -7.12 6.00 10.62
C GLN A 210 -6.36 5.11 11.61
N SER A 211 -6.96 4.00 12.05
CA SER A 211 -6.29 3.03 12.92
C SER A 211 -5.12 2.32 12.23
N CYS A 212 -5.24 2.02 10.94
CA CYS A 212 -4.11 1.50 10.16
C CYS A 212 -2.95 2.50 10.11
N ALA A 213 -3.22 3.78 9.90
CA ALA A 213 -2.21 4.83 9.91
C ALA A 213 -1.52 4.93 11.28
N ASP A 214 -2.27 4.92 12.39
CA ASP A 214 -1.71 4.97 13.75
C ASP A 214 -0.77 3.78 14.02
N MET A 215 -1.16 2.59 13.59
CA MET A 215 -0.33 1.39 13.75
C MET A 215 0.94 1.45 12.90
N LEU A 216 0.87 1.98 11.67
CA LEU A 216 2.04 2.17 10.81
C LEU A 216 3.00 3.21 11.40
N ARG A 217 2.47 4.29 12.01
CA ARG A 217 3.30 5.24 12.75
C ARG A 217 3.99 4.58 13.93
N PHE A 218 3.26 3.80 14.73
CA PHE A 218 3.86 3.02 15.81
C PHE A 218 4.95 2.07 15.30
N GLY A 219 4.74 1.42 14.15
CA GLY A 219 5.75 0.57 13.50
C GLY A 219 7.02 1.34 13.12
N PHE A 220 6.89 2.59 12.67
CA PHE A 220 8.03 3.48 12.45
C PHE A 220 8.81 3.73 13.75
N ASP A 221 8.12 4.19 14.80
CA ASP A 221 8.75 4.53 16.09
C ASP A 221 9.43 3.31 16.74
N ALA A 222 8.79 2.14 16.68
CA ALA A 222 9.34 0.88 17.18
C ALA A 222 10.59 0.45 16.40
N SER A 223 10.56 0.55 15.06
CA SER A 223 11.71 0.20 14.21
C SER A 223 12.89 1.14 14.44
N MET A 224 12.63 2.45 14.57
CA MET A 224 13.67 3.43 14.87
C MET A 224 14.34 3.14 16.21
N SER A 225 13.55 2.81 17.24
CA SER A 225 14.07 2.45 18.57
C SER A 225 14.89 1.16 18.55
N ALA A 226 14.56 0.23 17.66
CA ALA A 226 15.30 -1.03 17.46
C ALA A 226 16.51 -0.89 16.52
N GLY A 227 16.74 0.27 15.90
CA GLY A 227 17.79 0.47 14.90
C GLY A 227 17.50 -0.17 13.53
N GLU A 228 16.27 -0.63 13.28
CA GLU A 228 15.84 -1.23 12.01
C GLU A 228 15.40 -0.15 11.00
N ASN A 229 16.34 0.68 10.55
CA ASN A 229 16.06 1.86 9.73
C ASN A 229 15.28 1.56 8.43
N ALA A 230 15.61 0.46 7.74
CA ALA A 230 14.90 0.08 6.52
C ALA A 230 13.40 -0.18 6.77
N VAL A 231 13.08 -0.92 7.84
CA VAL A 231 11.71 -1.23 8.24
C VAL A 231 10.98 0.02 8.72
N ALA A 232 11.69 0.92 9.42
CA ALA A 232 11.15 2.21 9.82
C ALA A 232 10.66 2.98 8.59
N PHE A 233 11.52 3.18 7.59
CA PHE A 233 11.13 3.98 6.43
C PHE A 233 10.02 3.38 5.57
N PHE A 234 9.89 2.04 5.50
CA PHE A 234 8.70 1.43 4.91
C PHE A 234 7.43 1.81 5.67
N ASN A 235 7.45 1.67 7.01
CA ASN A 235 6.33 2.11 7.85
C ASN A 235 6.02 3.61 7.69
N ALA A 236 7.03 4.47 7.59
CA ALA A 236 6.85 5.91 7.36
C ALA A 236 6.12 6.21 6.04
N VAL A 237 6.55 5.58 4.94
CA VAL A 237 5.92 5.74 3.62
C VAL A 237 4.46 5.29 3.65
N TYR A 238 4.18 4.11 4.19
CA TYR A 238 2.82 3.60 4.30
C TYR A 238 1.96 4.40 5.29
N HIS A 239 2.53 4.93 6.37
CA HIS A 239 1.83 5.83 7.28
C HIS A 239 1.33 7.07 6.53
N ILE A 240 2.21 7.78 5.81
CA ILE A 240 1.82 9.02 5.10
C ILE A 240 0.74 8.71 4.05
N LYS A 241 0.92 7.63 3.29
CA LYS A 241 -0.06 7.16 2.31
C LYS A 241 -1.43 6.89 2.93
N THR A 242 -1.48 6.07 3.98
CA THR A 242 -2.72 5.67 4.64
C THR A 242 -3.37 6.85 5.37
N ALA A 243 -2.58 7.73 5.98
CA ALA A 243 -3.07 8.94 6.64
C ALA A 243 -3.68 9.94 5.65
N LEU A 244 -3.09 10.11 4.47
CA LEU A 244 -3.64 10.93 3.40
C LEU A 244 -5.01 10.39 2.94
N ALA A 245 -5.10 9.08 2.68
CA ALA A 245 -6.37 8.42 2.33
C ALA A 245 -7.39 8.45 3.49
N GLY A 246 -6.91 8.41 4.74
CA GLY A 246 -7.69 8.52 5.97
C GLY A 246 -8.21 9.94 6.25
N GLY A 247 -7.82 10.95 5.46
CA GLY A 247 -8.28 12.32 5.63
C GLY A 247 -7.65 13.07 6.80
N VAL A 248 -6.44 12.69 7.23
CA VAL A 248 -5.71 13.43 8.26
C VAL A 248 -5.48 14.87 7.79
N ARG A 249 -5.55 15.82 8.73
CA ARG A 249 -5.34 17.26 8.48
C ARG A 249 -4.01 17.50 7.76
N LEU A 250 -4.06 18.18 6.62
CA LEU A 250 -2.94 18.33 5.70
C LEU A 250 -1.72 19.04 6.31
N PRO A 251 -1.85 20.16 7.05
CA PRO A 251 -0.72 20.76 7.76
C PRO A 251 0.00 19.79 8.71
N THR A 252 -0.76 19.05 9.52
CA THR A 252 -0.20 18.05 10.44
C THR A 252 0.54 16.94 9.68
N LEU A 253 -0.01 16.53 8.53
CA LEU A 253 0.62 15.51 7.69
C LEU A 253 1.87 16.05 6.97
N LEU A 254 1.89 17.33 6.59
CA LEU A 254 3.06 18.01 6.02
C LEU A 254 4.23 18.02 7.01
N ASP A 255 3.98 18.37 8.28
CA ASP A 255 5.03 18.35 9.31
C ASP A 255 5.62 16.94 9.50
N LYS A 256 4.78 15.90 9.36
CA LYS A 256 5.19 14.50 9.52
C LYS A 256 5.98 13.98 8.33
N VAL A 257 5.58 14.31 7.10
CA VAL A 257 6.38 13.94 5.93
C VAL A 257 7.71 14.69 5.91
N ASP A 258 7.76 15.95 6.37
CA ASP A 258 8.99 16.74 6.47
C ASP A 258 9.95 16.15 7.51
N TYR A 259 9.42 15.73 8.67
CA TYR A 259 10.20 15.00 9.67
C TYR A 259 10.80 13.70 9.09
N TYR A 260 9.99 12.86 8.44
CA TYR A 260 10.48 11.62 7.84
C TYR A 260 11.49 11.85 6.72
N LEU A 261 11.32 12.91 5.91
CA LEU A 261 12.29 13.29 4.88
C LEU A 261 13.62 13.72 5.48
N GLY A 262 13.61 14.55 6.54
CA GLY A 262 14.82 14.92 7.26
C GLY A 262 15.61 13.69 7.70
N MET A 263 14.91 12.71 8.29
CA MET A 263 15.51 11.44 8.66
C MET A 263 15.99 10.62 7.46
N ALA A 264 15.20 10.52 6.39
CA ALA A 264 15.57 9.77 5.20
C ALA A 264 16.86 10.30 4.57
N VAL A 265 17.09 11.62 4.61
CA VAL A 265 18.35 12.25 4.20
C VAL A 265 19.49 11.86 5.16
N THR A 266 19.29 11.98 6.47
CA THR A 266 20.30 11.61 7.48
C THR A 266 20.76 10.15 7.34
N TYR A 267 19.83 9.23 7.11
CA TYR A 267 20.11 7.80 6.94
C TYR A 267 20.38 7.39 5.48
N GLN A 268 20.49 8.36 4.56
CA GLN A 268 20.77 8.15 3.13
C GLN A 268 19.81 7.17 2.44
N ASN A 269 18.56 7.07 2.90
CA ASN A 269 17.56 6.18 2.32
C ASN A 269 16.92 6.82 1.07
N LYS A 270 17.42 6.44 -0.11
CA LYS A 270 17.00 7.01 -1.40
C LYS A 270 15.56 6.67 -1.77
N ILE A 271 15.14 5.42 -1.52
CA ILE A 271 13.77 4.95 -1.79
C ILE A 271 12.78 5.79 -0.97
N ALA A 272 12.97 5.86 0.35
CA ALA A 272 12.09 6.62 1.23
C ALA A 272 12.03 8.09 0.84
N ASN A 273 13.18 8.72 0.57
CA ASN A 273 13.24 10.09 0.08
C ASN A 273 12.39 10.32 -1.17
N THR A 274 12.49 9.41 -2.14
CA THR A 274 11.76 9.51 -3.41
C THR A 274 10.25 9.45 -3.16
N TYR A 275 9.78 8.44 -2.43
CA TYR A 275 8.36 8.27 -2.13
C TYR A 275 7.80 9.42 -1.29
N LEU A 276 8.45 9.74 -0.16
CA LEU A 276 8.02 10.81 0.74
C LEU A 276 8.00 12.17 0.04
N SER A 277 8.91 12.43 -0.90
CA SER A 277 8.90 13.67 -1.70
C SER A 277 7.65 13.77 -2.58
N ILE A 278 7.21 12.67 -3.20
CA ILE A 278 5.97 12.63 -4.01
C ILE A 278 4.74 12.92 -3.13
N PHE A 279 4.69 12.30 -1.93
CA PHE A 279 3.60 12.56 -0.98
C PHE A 279 3.62 14.01 -0.48
N ARG A 280 4.80 14.54 -0.12
CA ARG A 280 4.98 15.92 0.32
C ARG A 280 4.51 16.93 -0.73
N ASP A 281 4.86 16.70 -2.00
CA ASP A 281 4.44 17.55 -3.11
C ASP A 281 2.91 17.54 -3.28
N THR A 282 2.29 16.36 -3.17
CA THR A 282 0.83 16.22 -3.18
C THR A 282 0.18 16.99 -2.03
N ILE A 283 0.65 16.79 -0.81
CA ILE A 283 0.14 17.46 0.39
C ILE A 283 0.29 18.99 0.26
N SER A 284 1.46 19.46 -0.17
CA SER A 284 1.74 20.88 -0.36
C SER A 284 0.82 21.50 -1.42
N THR A 285 0.60 20.79 -2.53
CA THR A 285 -0.33 21.21 -3.59
C THR A 285 -1.75 21.34 -3.05
N LEU A 286 -2.22 20.38 -2.25
CA LEU A 286 -3.56 20.40 -1.67
C LEU A 286 -3.71 21.48 -0.59
N ILE A 287 -2.65 21.81 0.14
CA ILE A 287 -2.63 22.96 1.07
C ILE A 287 -2.73 24.28 0.30
N GLY A 288 -2.30 24.36 -0.96
CA GLY A 288 -2.24 25.60 -1.74
C GLY A 288 -0.85 26.26 -1.76
N LYS A 289 0.20 25.55 -1.30
CA LYS A 289 1.58 26.02 -1.45
C LYS A 289 2.08 25.69 -2.86
N ALA A 290 2.50 26.69 -3.62
CA ALA A 290 3.20 26.46 -4.88
C ALA A 290 4.55 25.77 -4.58
N VAL A 291 4.70 24.51 -4.98
CA VAL A 291 5.98 23.81 -4.89
C VAL A 291 6.80 24.17 -6.13
N SER A 292 8.06 24.59 -5.93
CA SER A 292 9.02 24.74 -7.02
C SER A 292 9.17 23.40 -7.73
N THR A 293 8.91 23.37 -9.03
CA THR A 293 8.97 22.20 -9.93
C THR A 293 10.36 21.56 -10.06
N SER A 294 11.36 22.04 -9.31
CA SER A 294 12.75 21.60 -9.35
C SER A 294 12.98 20.22 -8.71
N SER A 295 12.23 19.84 -7.67
CA SER A 295 12.45 18.56 -6.96
C SER A 295 12.06 17.32 -7.77
N ILE A 296 11.03 17.42 -8.63
CA ILE A 296 10.51 16.27 -9.39
C ILE A 296 11.42 15.92 -10.56
N ARG A 297 12.09 16.91 -11.19
CA ARG A 297 13.00 16.66 -12.32
C ARG A 297 14.14 15.71 -11.96
N ASN A 298 14.69 15.82 -10.75
CA ASN A 298 15.80 14.97 -10.31
C ASN A 298 15.38 13.52 -10.01
N SER A 299 14.08 13.21 -9.92
CA SER A 299 13.57 11.84 -9.70
C SER A 299 13.29 11.07 -10.98
N ILE A 300 13.33 11.75 -12.14
CA ILE A 300 13.03 11.19 -13.46
C ILE A 300 14.27 10.49 -14.06
N ASP A 301 15.48 10.74 -13.53
CA ASP A 301 16.75 10.25 -14.07
C ASP A 301 17.20 8.87 -13.52
N ALA A 302 16.31 8.11 -12.86
CA ALA A 302 16.62 6.74 -12.43
C ALA A 302 16.58 5.75 -13.62
N PRO A 303 17.48 4.74 -13.69
CA PRO A 303 17.72 3.95 -14.89
C PRO A 303 16.46 3.24 -15.39
N ILE A 304 16.24 3.37 -16.70
CA ILE A 304 15.15 2.77 -17.47
C ILE A 304 15.37 1.26 -17.55
N GLY A 305 14.76 0.49 -16.63
CA GLY A 305 14.77 -0.96 -16.68
C GLY A 305 13.92 -1.63 -15.59
N GLY A 306 12.75 -2.16 -15.96
CA GLY A 306 11.88 -2.95 -15.07
C GLY A 306 10.57 -2.25 -14.67
N LEU A 307 9.69 -2.93 -13.93
CA LEU A 307 8.52 -2.29 -13.30
C LEU A 307 9.09 -1.22 -12.39
N ASN A 308 8.76 0.06 -12.61
CA ASN A 308 9.16 1.11 -11.69
C ASN A 308 7.95 1.46 -10.81
N PRO A 309 7.76 0.80 -9.65
CA PRO A 309 6.77 1.17 -8.65
C PRO A 309 6.69 2.68 -8.38
N THR A 310 7.82 3.39 -8.46
CA THR A 310 7.89 4.84 -8.34
C THR A 310 7.08 5.55 -9.43
N LEU A 311 7.17 5.09 -10.68
CA LEU A 311 6.44 5.69 -11.80
C LEU A 311 4.92 5.50 -11.64
N THR A 312 4.50 4.33 -11.17
CA THR A 312 3.10 4.06 -10.82
C THR A 312 2.61 5.05 -9.76
N THR A 313 3.38 5.26 -8.69
CA THR A 313 3.05 6.24 -7.64
C THR A 313 3.05 7.68 -8.18
N ILE A 314 3.98 8.06 -9.06
CA ILE A 314 3.99 9.38 -9.70
C ILE A 314 2.69 9.63 -10.48
N TYR A 315 2.26 8.67 -11.30
CA TYR A 315 1.02 8.80 -12.07
C TYR A 315 -0.21 8.89 -11.16
N MET A 316 -0.26 8.08 -10.10
CA MET A 316 -1.34 8.11 -9.10
C MET A 316 -1.44 9.49 -8.44
N HIS A 317 -0.34 9.99 -7.87
CA HIS A 317 -0.32 11.28 -7.19
C HIS A 317 -0.55 12.45 -8.15
N SER A 318 -0.10 12.34 -9.40
CA SER A 318 -0.41 13.33 -10.44
C SER A 318 -1.90 13.35 -10.77
N ALA A 319 -2.56 12.19 -10.83
CA ALA A 319 -4.01 12.10 -11.00
C ALA A 319 -4.76 12.71 -9.81
N ILE A 320 -4.35 12.39 -8.58
CA ILE A 320 -4.93 12.94 -7.33
C ILE A 320 -4.85 14.48 -7.35
N LYS A 321 -3.65 15.04 -7.57
CA LYS A 321 -3.46 16.49 -7.66
C LYS A 321 -4.35 17.12 -8.73
N ALA A 322 -4.34 16.56 -9.94
CA ALA A 322 -5.13 17.07 -11.05
C ALA A 322 -6.64 17.05 -10.75
N TYR A 323 -7.15 15.99 -10.11
CA TYR A 323 -8.54 15.90 -9.70
C TYR A 323 -8.95 17.02 -8.72
N TRP A 324 -8.17 17.19 -7.65
CA TRP A 324 -8.46 18.19 -6.61
C TRP A 324 -8.30 19.63 -7.11
N GLN A 325 -7.36 19.87 -8.02
CA GLN A 325 -7.22 21.15 -8.74
C GLN A 325 -8.36 21.40 -9.74
N GLY A 326 -9.11 20.37 -10.16
CA GLY A 326 -10.17 20.48 -11.17
C GLY A 326 -9.74 20.26 -12.61
N HIS A 327 -8.48 19.87 -12.85
CA HIS A 327 -7.93 19.57 -14.17
C HIS A 327 -8.36 18.18 -14.65
N CYS A 328 -9.63 18.04 -15.05
CA CYS A 328 -10.24 16.73 -15.30
C CYS A 328 -9.58 15.94 -16.45
N GLU A 329 -9.15 16.62 -17.52
CA GLU A 329 -8.47 15.97 -18.66
C GLU A 329 -7.06 15.50 -18.28
N MET A 330 -6.34 16.28 -17.48
CA MET A 330 -5.04 15.88 -16.94
C MET A 330 -5.19 14.69 -15.99
N CYS A 331 -6.20 14.69 -15.12
CA CYS A 331 -6.50 13.55 -14.26
C CYS A 331 -6.73 12.27 -15.09
N GLN A 332 -7.54 12.35 -16.13
CA GLN A 332 -7.79 11.22 -17.02
C GLN A 332 -6.53 10.72 -17.73
N PHE A 333 -5.72 11.64 -18.25
CA PHE A 333 -4.47 11.31 -18.91
C PHE A 333 -3.51 10.54 -17.98
N GLN A 334 -3.39 10.96 -16.72
CA GLN A 334 -2.55 10.29 -15.73
C GLN A 334 -3.12 8.91 -15.33
N VAL A 335 -4.44 8.79 -15.17
CA VAL A 335 -5.09 7.49 -14.92
C VAL A 335 -4.88 6.53 -16.10
N GLU A 336 -4.98 7.00 -17.35
CA GLU A 336 -4.71 6.17 -18.53
C GLU A 336 -3.26 5.71 -18.60
N LYS A 337 -2.29 6.58 -18.27
CA LYS A 337 -0.87 6.20 -18.15
C LYS A 337 -0.66 5.15 -17.07
N LEU A 338 -1.31 5.31 -15.93
CA LEU A 338 -1.28 4.34 -14.84
C LEU A 338 -1.81 2.98 -15.30
N LEU A 339 -2.99 2.93 -15.91
CA LEU A 339 -3.60 1.70 -16.40
C LEU A 339 -2.76 1.04 -17.52
N LYS A 340 -2.20 1.82 -18.45
CA LYS A 340 -1.29 1.30 -19.48
C LYS A 340 -0.03 0.69 -18.88
N SER A 341 0.60 1.37 -17.90
CA SER A 341 1.78 0.85 -17.21
C SER A 341 1.52 -0.48 -16.48
N GLN A 342 0.27 -0.69 -16.04
CA GLN A 342 -0.18 -1.93 -15.42
C GLN A 342 -0.49 -3.01 -16.47
N ASN A 343 -1.11 -2.63 -17.60
CA ASN A 343 -1.58 -3.53 -18.66
C ASN A 343 -0.51 -3.99 -19.66
N GLU A 344 0.50 -3.18 -19.98
CA GLU A 344 1.60 -3.56 -20.89
C GLU A 344 2.37 -4.80 -20.40
N LYS A 345 2.19 -5.18 -19.13
CA LYS A 345 2.80 -6.38 -18.54
C LYS A 345 1.84 -7.54 -18.36
N LEU A 346 0.52 -7.30 -18.36
CA LEU A 346 -0.50 -8.36 -18.42
C LEU A 346 -0.46 -9.11 -19.77
N ARG A 347 0.04 -8.48 -20.84
CA ARG A 347 0.24 -9.12 -22.16
C ARG A 347 1.32 -10.20 -22.19
N LYS A 348 2.08 -10.43 -21.10
CA LYS A 348 3.08 -11.51 -20.99
C LYS A 348 2.62 -12.72 -20.15
N SER A 349 1.32 -12.99 -20.11
CA SER A 349 0.60 -14.17 -19.56
C SER A 349 0.08 -14.03 -18.13
N ASP A 350 -1.19 -14.45 -17.97
CA ASP A 350 -2.02 -14.78 -16.80
C ASP A 350 -1.70 -14.17 -15.44
N PHE A 351 -2.69 -13.44 -14.86
CA PHE A 351 -2.80 -12.99 -13.45
C PHE A 351 -1.51 -12.37 -12.89
N ASN A 352 -1.56 -11.16 -12.33
CA ASN A 352 -0.39 -10.58 -11.67
C ASN A 352 -0.53 -10.69 -10.13
N PRO A 353 -0.38 -11.89 -9.52
CA PRO A 353 -0.47 -12.09 -8.06
C PRO A 353 0.66 -11.39 -7.29
N TRP A 354 1.63 -10.78 -7.97
CA TRP A 354 2.85 -10.23 -7.38
C TRP A 354 2.66 -8.81 -6.84
N ARG A 355 1.53 -8.17 -7.16
CA ARG A 355 1.18 -6.84 -6.66
C ARG A 355 0.12 -6.99 -5.59
N TRP A 356 0.55 -6.89 -4.33
CA TRP A 356 -0.39 -6.72 -3.23
C TRP A 356 -1.24 -5.48 -3.50
N GLU A 357 -2.55 -5.64 -3.32
CA GLU A 357 -3.48 -4.51 -3.36
C GLU A 357 -3.18 -3.62 -2.17
N ASP A 358 -2.96 -2.34 -2.44
CA ASP A 358 -2.86 -1.32 -1.42
C ASP A 358 -3.97 -0.28 -1.64
N ILE A 359 -4.09 0.65 -0.70
CA ILE A 359 -5.17 1.63 -0.69
C ILE A 359 -5.20 2.53 -1.94
N ASP A 360 -4.09 2.69 -2.67
CA ASP A 360 -4.04 3.59 -3.83
C ASP A 360 -4.96 3.10 -4.95
N SER A 361 -5.06 1.78 -5.15
CA SER A 361 -5.95 1.21 -6.18
C SER A 361 -7.40 1.61 -5.93
N MET A 362 -7.85 1.60 -4.66
CA MET A 362 -9.22 1.99 -4.32
C MET A 362 -9.44 3.50 -4.43
N MET A 363 -8.45 4.30 -4.04
CA MET A 363 -8.51 5.76 -4.17
C MET A 363 -8.56 6.21 -5.63
N ILE A 364 -7.76 5.60 -6.50
CA ILE A 364 -7.75 5.93 -7.93
C ILE A 364 -9.06 5.55 -8.60
N GLU A 365 -9.64 4.40 -8.27
CA GLU A 365 -10.93 3.99 -8.83
C GLU A 365 -12.06 4.94 -8.41
N PHE A 366 -12.07 5.38 -7.16
CA PHE A 366 -12.99 6.40 -6.67
C PHE A 366 -12.84 7.73 -7.42
N ILE A 367 -11.60 8.24 -7.53
CA ILE A 367 -11.29 9.49 -8.23
C ILE A 367 -11.62 9.39 -9.72
N SER A 368 -11.27 8.28 -10.37
CA SER A 368 -11.56 8.01 -11.78
C SER A 368 -13.06 7.98 -12.03
N GLY A 369 -13.83 7.32 -11.15
CA GLY A 369 -15.29 7.31 -11.18
C GLY A 369 -15.88 8.72 -11.16
N LEU A 370 -15.51 9.55 -10.18
CA LEU A 370 -15.99 10.94 -10.09
C LEU A 370 -15.52 11.81 -11.27
N ASN A 371 -14.25 11.69 -11.66
CA ASN A 371 -13.68 12.46 -12.77
C ASN A 371 -14.40 12.18 -14.10
N SER A 372 -14.82 10.94 -14.31
CA SER A 372 -15.52 10.54 -15.53
C SER A 372 -16.89 11.24 -15.69
N PHE A 373 -17.61 11.54 -14.60
CA PHE A 373 -18.84 12.34 -14.66
C PHE A 373 -18.55 13.78 -15.08
N ARG A 374 -17.50 14.40 -14.52
CA ARG A 374 -17.06 15.75 -14.90
C ARG A 374 -16.69 15.82 -16.38
N LEU A 375 -15.92 14.85 -16.88
CA LEU A 375 -15.55 14.78 -18.30
C LEU A 375 -16.75 14.61 -19.23
N GLN A 376 -17.71 13.77 -18.85
CA GLN A 376 -18.93 13.57 -19.64
C GLN A 376 -19.79 14.83 -19.71
N ARG A 377 -19.83 15.65 -18.65
CA ARG A 377 -20.50 16.96 -18.65
C ARG A 377 -19.80 17.97 -19.58
N MET A 378 -18.46 17.92 -19.68
CA MET A 378 -17.69 18.82 -20.55
C MET A 378 -17.70 18.42 -22.03
N ARG A 379 -17.62 17.12 -22.34
CA ARG A 379 -17.56 16.61 -23.72
C ARG A 379 -18.97 16.42 -24.29
N LYS A 380 -19.44 17.42 -25.06
CA LYS A 380 -20.76 17.41 -25.73
C LYS A 380 -20.88 16.45 -26.95
N GLY A 381 -19.85 15.63 -27.28
CA GLY A 381 -19.81 14.77 -28.48
C GLY A 381 -19.91 13.25 -28.22
N ASN A 382 -20.37 12.47 -29.23
CA ASN A 382 -20.83 11.07 -29.06
C ASN A 382 -19.78 9.94 -29.14
N SER A 383 -18.63 10.11 -29.79
CA SER A 383 -17.76 8.97 -30.16
C SER A 383 -16.87 8.40 -29.04
N SER A 384 -16.61 9.16 -27.97
CA SER A 384 -15.80 8.73 -26.79
C SER A 384 -16.63 8.46 -25.52
N ARG A 385 -17.97 8.57 -25.59
CA ARG A 385 -18.88 8.39 -24.45
C ARG A 385 -18.93 6.97 -23.89
N CYS A 386 -18.94 5.93 -24.72
CA CYS A 386 -19.22 4.56 -24.26
C CYS A 386 -18.17 3.95 -23.32
N LYS A 387 -16.88 4.27 -23.48
CA LYS A 387 -15.84 3.75 -22.57
C LYS A 387 -15.82 4.51 -21.24
N ILE A 388 -16.00 5.83 -21.28
CA ILE A 388 -16.00 6.69 -20.09
C ILE A 388 -17.28 6.48 -19.25
N SER A 389 -18.41 6.18 -19.87
CA SER A 389 -19.69 5.94 -19.18
C SER A 389 -19.73 4.66 -18.35
N LEU A 390 -18.84 3.69 -18.61
CA LEU A 390 -18.72 2.45 -17.84
C LEU A 390 -17.84 2.61 -16.59
N VAL A 391 -16.97 3.63 -16.55
CA VAL A 391 -16.02 3.84 -15.45
C VAL A 391 -16.74 4.01 -14.11
N PRO A 392 -17.78 4.86 -13.96
CA PRO A 392 -18.50 4.95 -12.69
C PRO A 392 -19.15 3.64 -12.25
N LYS A 393 -19.73 2.89 -13.20
CA LYS A 393 -20.42 1.63 -12.88
C LYS A 393 -19.44 0.60 -12.33
N ASN A 394 -18.25 0.52 -12.92
CA ASN A 394 -17.18 -0.36 -12.45
C ASN A 394 -16.66 0.07 -11.08
N ALA A 395 -16.46 1.38 -10.87
CA ALA A 395 -16.03 1.93 -9.58
C ALA A 395 -17.07 1.65 -8.48
N ILE A 396 -18.36 1.88 -8.74
CA ILE A 396 -19.47 1.57 -7.80
C ILE A 396 -19.48 0.08 -7.48
N LYS A 397 -19.48 -0.80 -8.49
CA LYS A 397 -19.48 -2.26 -8.27
C LYS A 397 -18.31 -2.68 -7.39
N MET A 398 -17.13 -2.18 -7.71
CA MET A 398 -15.90 -2.54 -7.00
C MET A 398 -15.91 -2.05 -5.54
N LEU A 399 -16.34 -0.81 -5.30
CA LEU A 399 -16.42 -0.25 -3.94
C LEU A 399 -17.56 -0.87 -3.14
N MET A 400 -18.67 -1.22 -3.78
CA MET A 400 -19.77 -1.98 -3.16
C MET A 400 -19.28 -3.32 -2.62
N THR A 401 -18.50 -4.08 -3.39
CA THR A 401 -17.83 -5.29 -2.86
C THR A 401 -16.89 -4.97 -1.70
N ALA A 402 -16.23 -3.82 -1.69
CA ALA A 402 -15.41 -3.43 -0.54
C ALA A 402 -16.26 -3.08 0.70
N THR A 403 -17.48 -2.56 0.53
CA THR A 403 -18.36 -2.20 1.67
C THR A 403 -18.85 -3.39 2.49
N SER A 404 -18.94 -4.59 1.90
CA SER A 404 -19.28 -5.80 2.66
C SER A 404 -18.20 -6.18 3.67
N HIS A 405 -16.95 -5.73 3.45
CA HIS A 405 -15.82 -5.98 4.34
C HIS A 405 -15.53 -4.81 5.28
N SER A 406 -15.70 -3.57 4.82
CA SER A 406 -15.62 -2.36 5.67
C SER A 406 -16.55 -1.27 5.17
N SER A 407 -17.73 -1.18 5.79
CA SER A 407 -18.63 -0.05 5.58
C SER A 407 -17.96 1.28 5.99
N TRP A 408 -17.18 1.26 7.08
CA TRP A 408 -16.47 2.44 7.59
C TRP A 408 -15.61 3.11 6.50
N ASN A 409 -14.79 2.33 5.78
CA ASN A 409 -13.82 2.87 4.83
C ASN A 409 -14.40 3.24 3.45
N PHE A 410 -15.48 2.57 3.02
CA PHE A 410 -15.87 2.57 1.60
C PHE A 410 -17.30 3.04 1.33
N ARG A 411 -18.19 3.03 2.33
CA ARG A 411 -19.64 3.26 2.10
C ARG A 411 -19.95 4.68 1.63
N ASN A 412 -19.28 5.69 2.17
CA ASN A 412 -19.44 7.07 1.75
C ASN A 412 -19.01 7.30 0.29
N LYS A 413 -17.96 6.62 -0.19
CA LYS A 413 -17.49 6.69 -1.58
C LYS A 413 -18.52 6.14 -2.56
N VAL A 414 -19.15 5.02 -2.21
CA VAL A 414 -20.26 4.44 -2.99
C VAL A 414 -21.40 5.44 -3.09
N HIS A 415 -21.89 5.95 -1.95
CA HIS A 415 -23.00 6.90 -1.94
C HIS A 415 -22.70 8.16 -2.75
N LEU A 416 -21.46 8.65 -2.73
CA LEU A 416 -21.09 9.81 -3.52
C LEU A 416 -21.07 9.55 -5.03
N LEU A 417 -20.61 8.36 -5.46
CA LEU A 417 -20.65 7.95 -6.85
C LEU A 417 -22.10 7.73 -7.34
N GLU A 418 -22.96 7.13 -6.51
CA GLU A 418 -24.40 6.98 -6.78
C GLU A 418 -25.08 8.35 -6.89
N ALA A 419 -24.77 9.28 -5.99
CA ALA A 419 -25.31 10.65 -6.03
C ALA A 419 -24.94 11.37 -7.34
N GLU A 420 -23.68 11.27 -7.77
CA GLU A 420 -23.24 11.84 -9.04
C GLU A 420 -23.87 11.13 -10.25
N GLN A 421 -24.14 9.83 -10.16
CA GLN A 421 -24.86 9.07 -11.18
C GLN A 421 -26.30 9.57 -11.33
N PHE A 422 -27.05 9.68 -10.24
CA PHE A 422 -28.42 10.22 -10.25
C PHE A 422 -28.44 11.68 -10.69
N SER A 423 -27.49 12.49 -10.22
CA SER A 423 -27.32 13.88 -10.65
C SER A 423 -27.05 14.00 -12.15
N PHE A 424 -26.32 13.05 -12.73
CA PHE A 424 -26.06 13.01 -14.18
C PHE A 424 -27.32 12.61 -14.97
N GLN A 425 -28.16 11.74 -14.40
CA GLN A 425 -29.44 11.30 -14.96
C GLN A 425 -30.59 12.30 -14.74
N ASN A 426 -30.34 13.41 -14.03
CA ASN A 426 -31.34 14.39 -13.59
C ASN A 426 -32.41 13.81 -12.64
N ASN A 427 -32.06 12.76 -11.89
CA ASN A 427 -32.93 12.22 -10.86
C ASN A 427 -32.67 12.92 -9.51
N HIS A 428 -33.46 13.95 -9.20
CA HIS A 428 -33.14 14.91 -8.14
C HIS A 428 -33.27 14.32 -6.73
N GLU A 429 -34.36 13.61 -6.45
CA GLU A 429 -34.67 13.10 -5.10
C GLU A 429 -33.64 12.06 -4.64
N GLU A 430 -33.31 11.11 -5.51
CA GLU A 430 -32.32 10.07 -5.24
C GLU A 430 -30.91 10.64 -5.19
N ALA A 431 -30.59 11.64 -6.00
CA ALA A 431 -29.30 12.34 -5.92
C ALA A 431 -29.13 13.00 -4.53
N MET A 432 -30.12 13.77 -4.08
CA MET A 432 -30.07 14.45 -2.78
C MET A 432 -30.05 13.47 -1.61
N THR A 433 -30.82 12.39 -1.68
CA THR A 433 -30.80 11.31 -0.69
C THR A 433 -29.42 10.67 -0.60
N SER A 434 -28.80 10.41 -1.76
CA SER A 434 -27.47 9.80 -1.84
C SER A 434 -26.37 10.75 -1.37
N TYR A 435 -26.45 12.05 -1.68
CA TYR A 435 -25.55 13.07 -1.13
C TYR A 435 -25.64 13.16 0.38
N ALA A 436 -26.86 13.21 0.94
CA ALA A 436 -27.07 13.25 2.38
C ALA A 436 -26.49 11.99 3.07
N ALA A 437 -26.65 10.82 2.46
CA ALA A 437 -26.04 9.57 2.95
C ALA A 437 -24.51 9.61 2.89
N ALA A 438 -23.93 10.12 1.80
CA ALA A 438 -22.48 10.28 1.64
C ALA A 438 -21.89 11.23 2.71
N ILE A 439 -22.52 12.40 2.92
CA ILE A 439 -22.10 13.40 3.91
C ILE A 439 -22.17 12.80 5.32
N ARG A 440 -23.30 12.19 5.69
CA ARG A 440 -23.49 11.59 7.02
C ARG A 440 -22.46 10.50 7.30
N ASN A 441 -22.24 9.60 6.34
CA ASN A 441 -21.31 8.49 6.52
C ASN A 441 -19.85 8.96 6.54
N ALA A 442 -19.47 9.91 5.68
CA ALA A 442 -18.13 10.51 5.72
C ALA A 442 -17.85 11.19 7.06
N CYS A 443 -18.84 11.92 7.61
CA CYS A 443 -18.76 12.54 8.93
C CYS A 443 -18.58 11.50 10.04
N SER A 444 -19.41 10.45 10.08
CA SER A 444 -19.30 9.40 11.11
C SER A 444 -17.99 8.62 11.04
N SER A 445 -17.49 8.40 9.83
CA SER A 445 -16.25 7.67 9.57
C SER A 445 -14.99 8.57 9.58
N LYS A 446 -15.15 9.86 9.90
CA LYS A 446 -14.07 10.86 10.02
C LYS A 446 -13.28 11.13 8.74
N PHE A 447 -13.91 10.99 7.57
CA PHE A 447 -13.34 11.36 6.27
C PHE A 447 -13.68 12.82 5.92
N ILE A 448 -13.08 13.78 6.63
CA ILE A 448 -13.44 15.21 6.52
C ILE A 448 -13.33 15.76 5.10
N HIS A 449 -12.31 15.35 4.35
CA HIS A 449 -12.09 15.75 2.97
C HIS A 449 -13.17 15.20 2.01
N GLU A 450 -13.68 14.01 2.27
CA GLU A 450 -14.75 13.39 1.46
C GLU A 450 -16.13 13.92 1.86
N GLN A 451 -16.32 14.28 3.13
CA GLN A 451 -17.49 15.05 3.57
C GLN A 451 -17.54 16.40 2.85
N GLY A 452 -16.44 17.14 2.83
CA GLY A 452 -16.33 18.41 2.10
C GLY A 452 -16.59 18.24 0.60
N LEU A 453 -16.05 17.18 -0.01
CA LEU A 453 -16.30 16.86 -1.42
C LEU A 453 -17.77 16.52 -1.70
N ALA A 454 -18.42 15.76 -0.82
CA ALA A 454 -19.84 15.43 -0.95
C ALA A 454 -20.72 16.69 -0.83
N CYS A 455 -20.42 17.58 0.13
CA CYS A 455 -21.09 18.87 0.25
C CYS A 455 -20.87 19.74 -1.00
N GLU A 456 -19.64 19.84 -1.51
CA GLU A 456 -19.36 20.62 -2.72
C GLU A 456 -20.15 20.11 -3.94
N LEU A 457 -20.19 18.80 -4.15
CA LEU A 457 -20.92 18.20 -5.28
C LEU A 457 -22.45 18.35 -5.12
N ALA A 458 -22.97 18.22 -3.90
CA ALA A 458 -24.38 18.52 -3.59
C ALA A 458 -24.72 19.99 -3.89
N GLY A 459 -23.82 20.93 -3.53
CA GLY A 459 -23.98 22.35 -3.83
C GLY A 459 -24.07 22.63 -5.34
N TYR A 460 -23.19 22.01 -6.14
CA TYR A 460 -23.28 22.09 -7.60
C TYR A 460 -24.57 21.48 -8.16
N HIS A 461 -25.06 20.39 -7.58
CA HIS A 461 -26.34 19.79 -7.97
C HIS A 461 -27.53 20.71 -7.69
N CYS A 462 -27.62 21.28 -6.49
CA CYS A 462 -28.65 22.26 -6.11
C CYS A 462 -28.62 23.49 -7.04
N LYS A 463 -27.43 24.05 -7.30
CA LYS A 463 -27.24 25.19 -8.21
C LYS A 463 -27.74 24.88 -9.62
N LYS A 464 -27.43 23.68 -10.15
CA LYS A 464 -27.91 23.22 -11.46
C LYS A 464 -29.44 23.15 -11.54
N ASN A 465 -30.11 22.78 -10.44
CA ASN A 465 -31.57 22.63 -10.39
C ASN A 465 -32.31 23.91 -9.93
N GLY A 466 -31.59 25.01 -9.70
CA GLY A 466 -32.18 26.31 -9.32
C GLY A 466 -32.39 26.52 -7.81
N ASP A 467 -32.04 25.56 -6.95
CA ASP A 467 -32.05 25.74 -5.50
C ASP A 467 -30.77 26.45 -5.03
N LEU A 468 -30.77 27.78 -5.13
CA LEU A 468 -29.63 28.61 -4.74
C LEU A 468 -29.41 28.61 -3.22
N SER A 469 -30.49 28.48 -2.44
CA SER A 469 -30.44 28.48 -0.97
C SER A 469 -29.74 27.24 -0.43
N GLY A 470 -30.13 26.05 -0.91
CA GLY A 470 -29.48 24.80 -0.59
C GLY A 470 -28.05 24.76 -1.13
N ALA A 471 -27.82 25.26 -2.35
CA ALA A 471 -26.47 25.32 -2.92
C ALA A 471 -25.50 26.12 -2.06
N ARG A 472 -25.89 27.32 -1.61
CA ARG A 472 -25.09 28.15 -0.71
C ARG A 472 -24.79 27.44 0.61
N SER A 473 -25.80 26.84 1.24
CA SER A 473 -25.63 26.09 2.49
C SER A 473 -24.63 24.93 2.35
N PHE A 474 -24.71 24.17 1.27
CA PHE A 474 -23.76 23.09 1.01
C PHE A 474 -22.34 23.60 0.74
N PHE A 475 -22.17 24.71 0.03
CA PHE A 475 -20.86 25.30 -0.18
C PHE A 475 -20.25 25.86 1.12
N GLU A 476 -21.04 26.45 2.01
CA GLU A 476 -20.57 26.88 3.34
C GLU A 476 -20.10 25.69 4.20
N GLN A 477 -20.84 24.57 4.16
CA GLN A 477 -20.43 23.32 4.81
C GLN A 477 -19.15 22.74 4.19
N ALA A 478 -19.04 22.73 2.86
CA ALA A 478 -17.84 22.28 2.17
C ALA A 478 -16.61 23.13 2.55
N LYS A 479 -16.77 24.47 2.58
CA LYS A 479 -15.73 25.41 3.02
C LYS A 479 -15.27 25.12 4.44
N THR A 480 -16.19 24.84 5.36
CA THR A 480 -15.86 24.46 6.74
C THR A 480 -15.03 23.19 6.77
N CYS A 481 -15.47 22.13 6.09
CA CYS A 481 -14.74 20.87 6.02
C CYS A 481 -13.33 21.02 5.43
N TYR A 482 -13.17 21.82 4.38
CA TYR A 482 -11.87 22.06 3.76
C TYR A 482 -10.95 22.93 4.62
N THR A 483 -11.53 23.85 5.40
CA THR A 483 -10.79 24.64 6.40
C THR A 483 -10.25 23.72 7.49
N ASP A 484 -11.08 22.82 8.03
CA ASP A 484 -10.68 21.85 9.06
C ASP A 484 -9.65 20.83 8.54
N TRP A 485 -9.81 20.39 7.29
CA TRP A 485 -8.82 19.55 6.62
C TRP A 485 -7.50 20.29 6.34
N GLY A 486 -7.54 21.62 6.22
CA GLY A 486 -6.39 22.48 5.96
C GLY A 486 -6.02 22.59 4.48
N SER A 487 -7.00 22.51 3.57
CA SER A 487 -6.80 22.68 2.13
C SER A 487 -7.19 24.08 1.67
N GLN A 488 -6.23 25.03 1.65
CA GLN A 488 -6.51 26.39 1.17
C GLN A 488 -6.94 26.39 -0.30
N LEU A 489 -6.32 25.53 -1.12
CA LEU A 489 -6.70 25.31 -2.53
C LEU A 489 -8.22 25.13 -2.70
N LYS A 490 -8.84 24.35 -1.83
CA LYS A 490 -10.28 24.06 -1.89
C LYS A 490 -11.13 25.12 -1.20
N VAL A 491 -10.63 25.72 -0.12
CA VAL A 491 -11.27 26.87 0.53
C VAL A 491 -11.42 28.05 -0.44
N ASP A 492 -10.36 28.40 -1.17
CA ASP A 492 -10.38 29.50 -2.14
C ASP A 492 -11.37 29.23 -3.26
N ARG A 493 -11.34 28.00 -3.80
CA ARG A 493 -12.24 27.58 -4.88
C ARG A 493 -13.71 27.64 -4.47
N VAL A 494 -14.05 27.13 -3.29
CA VAL A 494 -15.45 27.17 -2.80
C VAL A 494 -15.86 28.58 -2.40
N THR A 495 -14.93 29.40 -1.90
CA THR A 495 -15.21 30.82 -1.60
C THR A 495 -15.56 31.59 -2.87
N HIS A 496 -14.84 31.34 -3.97
CA HIS A 496 -15.18 31.94 -5.26
C HIS A 496 -16.57 31.52 -5.76
N GLU A 497 -16.96 30.26 -5.58
CA GLU A 497 -18.32 29.81 -5.91
C GLU A 497 -19.39 30.49 -5.05
N LEU A 498 -19.10 30.74 -3.77
CA LEU A 498 -20.00 31.46 -2.84
C LEU A 498 -20.15 32.95 -3.20
N GLU A 499 -19.08 33.59 -3.68
CA GLU A 499 -19.09 34.98 -4.15
C GLU A 499 -19.89 35.16 -5.46
N ALA A 500 -20.05 34.08 -6.23
CA ALA A 500 -20.79 34.08 -7.48
C ALA A 500 -22.32 33.91 -7.33
N PHE A 501 -22.86 33.97 -6.10
CA PHE A 501 -24.29 33.86 -5.79
C PHE A 501 -25.03 35.19 -5.73
#